data_AF-A0A1H6KGS8-F1
#
_entry.id   AF-A0A1H6KGS8-F1
#
_cell.length_a   1.000
_cell.length_b   1.000
_cell.length_c   1.000
_cell.angle_alpha   90.00
_cell.angle_beta   90.00
_cell.angle_gamma   90.00
#
_symmetry.space_group_name_H-M   'P 1'
#
loop_
_entity.id
_entity.type
_entity.pdbx_description
1 polymer ?
#
loop_
_entity_poly.entity_id
_entity_poly.type
_entity_poly.pdbx_seq_one_letter_code
_entity_poly.pdbx_strand_id
1 'polypeptide(L)'
;MAFSKTRLVLMAVAVSLSLAACGGGGTPASKGEALDNFTAEEIYKRGEYALENERKPKDAVHYFSEVERLYPYSEWAKRALIMQAYSYHRARQYEEARGAAQRFLDNYPGDEDAAYAQYLLALSYYDQIDDIGRDQGLTFQALQGLRDVIERYPDTEYARSSVLKFDLAFDHLAAKEMEIGRYYLKRGHYTAAINRFRVVVEEFQTTTHTPEALMRLTEAYLALGLTDEAQTAGAILGHNFRSSPFYQDAYAQLRGRGLEATAKGDSWLTQVYRQVIQGKWL
;
A
#
# COMPACT_ATOMS: atom_id res chain seq x y z
N MET A 1 -69.84 13.30 -32.81
CA MET A 1 -69.76 12.83 -31.41
C MET A 1 -68.73 13.68 -30.68
N ALA A 2 -69.18 14.72 -29.98
CA ALA A 2 -68.30 15.58 -29.18
C ALA A 2 -68.16 14.96 -27.77
N PHE A 3 -67.03 14.32 -27.51
CA PHE A 3 -66.70 13.92 -26.14
C PHE A 3 -66.34 15.19 -25.34
N SER A 4 -67.14 15.45 -24.32
CA SER A 4 -67.02 16.62 -23.44
C SER A 4 -65.65 16.68 -22.77
N LYS A 5 -64.96 17.82 -22.92
CA LYS A 5 -63.65 18.12 -22.32
C LYS A 5 -63.61 17.87 -20.80
N THR A 6 -64.75 17.89 -20.11
CA THR A 6 -64.84 17.60 -18.66
C THR A 6 -64.56 16.15 -18.28
N ARG A 7 -64.80 15.15 -19.14
CA ARG A 7 -64.49 13.74 -18.83
C ARG A 7 -63.00 13.42 -18.96
N LEU A 8 -62.28 14.11 -19.84
CA LEU A 8 -60.84 13.96 -20.03
C LEU A 8 -60.04 14.53 -18.85
N VAL A 9 -60.53 15.62 -18.23
CA VAL A 9 -59.88 16.22 -17.05
C VAL A 9 -60.06 15.34 -15.80
N LEU A 10 -61.23 14.73 -15.61
CA LEU A 10 -61.48 13.81 -14.48
C LEU A 10 -60.67 12.51 -14.56
N MET A 11 -60.38 11.99 -15.77
CA MET A 11 -59.51 10.83 -15.95
C MET A 11 -58.02 11.16 -15.72
N ALA A 12 -57.58 12.38 -16.05
CA ALA A 12 -56.20 12.80 -15.83
C ALA A 12 -55.87 13.02 -14.33
N VAL A 13 -56.84 13.45 -13.53
CA VAL A 13 -56.68 13.63 -12.07
C VAL A 13 -56.68 12.28 -11.33
N ALA A 14 -57.46 11.29 -11.80
CA ALA A 14 -57.48 9.96 -11.18
C ALA A 14 -56.18 9.16 -11.43
N VAL A 15 -55.54 9.32 -12.58
CA VAL A 15 -54.27 8.62 -12.92
C VAL A 15 -53.05 9.25 -12.22
N SER A 16 -53.11 10.54 -11.88
CA SER A 16 -52.03 11.23 -11.17
C SER A 16 -52.00 10.94 -9.66
N LEU A 17 -53.08 10.44 -9.07
CA LEU A 17 -53.16 10.04 -7.66
C LEU A 17 -52.73 8.58 -7.40
N SER A 18 -52.61 7.75 -8.43
CA SER A 18 -52.24 6.32 -8.31
C SER A 18 -50.73 6.04 -8.38
N LEU A 19 -49.88 7.04 -8.62
CA LEU A 19 -48.42 6.86 -8.72
C LEU A 19 -47.65 7.17 -7.42
N ALA A 20 -48.34 7.53 -6.33
CA ALA A 20 -47.73 7.87 -5.05
C ALA A 20 -47.64 6.69 -4.04
N ALA A 21 -47.88 5.45 -4.47
CA ALA A 21 -48.06 4.32 -3.54
C ALA A 21 -47.05 3.15 -3.70
N CYS A 22 -45.96 3.33 -4.44
CA CYS A 22 -44.89 2.34 -4.51
C CYS A 22 -43.52 3.03 -4.43
N GLY A 23 -43.14 3.37 -3.22
CA GLY A 23 -41.82 3.91 -2.86
C GLY A 23 -41.45 3.48 -1.46
N GLY A 24 -41.39 2.16 -1.22
CA GLY A 24 -40.71 1.59 -0.06
C GLY A 24 -39.20 1.78 -0.19
N GLY A 25 -38.76 3.04 -0.23
CA GLY A 25 -37.37 3.43 -0.19
C GLY A 25 -37.09 3.95 1.20
N GLY A 26 -36.22 3.25 1.95
CA GLY A 26 -35.72 3.72 3.22
C GLY A 26 -35.25 5.17 3.07
N THR A 27 -35.92 6.08 3.77
CA THR A 27 -35.50 7.47 3.86
C THR A 27 -34.04 7.49 4.31
N PRO A 28 -33.13 8.17 3.58
CA PRO A 28 -31.82 8.43 4.12
C PRO A 28 -32.05 9.25 5.38
N ALA A 29 -31.69 8.70 6.53
CA ALA A 29 -31.77 9.38 7.80
C ALA A 29 -31.16 10.78 7.64
N SER A 30 -32.00 11.78 7.90
CA SER A 30 -31.55 13.16 7.97
C SER A 30 -30.53 13.25 9.10
N LYS A 31 -29.48 14.05 8.91
CA LYS A 31 -28.44 14.36 9.94
C LYS A 31 -28.99 15.09 11.18
N GLY A 32 -30.26 14.90 11.54
CA GLY A 32 -30.96 15.57 12.64
C GLY A 32 -31.91 14.66 13.43
N GLU A 33 -31.88 13.35 13.23
CA GLU A 33 -32.57 12.42 14.13
C GLU A 33 -31.74 12.25 15.41
N ALA A 34 -32.35 12.46 16.58
CA ALA A 34 -31.66 12.31 17.87
C ALA A 34 -31.35 10.82 18.10
N LEU A 35 -30.08 10.45 17.94
CA LEU A 35 -29.65 9.05 18.04
C LEU A 35 -29.74 8.47 19.45
N ASP A 36 -29.83 9.34 20.46
CA ASP A 36 -29.95 8.99 21.88
C ASP A 36 -31.19 8.11 22.18
N ASN A 37 -32.19 8.10 21.29
CA ASN A 37 -33.40 7.27 21.43
C ASN A 37 -33.26 5.85 20.86
N PHE A 38 -32.13 5.52 20.21
CA PHE A 38 -31.89 4.21 19.62
C PHE A 38 -30.90 3.40 20.45
N THR A 39 -31.08 2.08 20.44
CA THR A 39 -30.12 1.15 21.02
C THR A 39 -28.79 1.16 20.25
N ALA A 40 -27.71 0.72 20.91
CA ALA A 40 -26.39 0.61 20.30
C ALA A 40 -26.40 -0.24 19.00
N GLU A 41 -27.14 -1.35 19.00
CA GLU A 41 -27.31 -2.22 17.84
C GLU A 41 -28.00 -1.51 16.67
N GLU A 42 -29.06 -0.75 16.93
CA GLU A 42 -29.79 -0.03 15.90
C GLU A 42 -28.96 1.10 15.29
N ILE A 43 -28.11 1.78 16.08
CA ILE A 43 -27.18 2.79 15.54
C ILE A 43 -26.09 2.08 14.72
N TYR A 44 -25.51 0.99 15.24
CA TYR A 44 -24.49 0.22 14.55
C TYR A 44 -24.97 -0.29 13.18
N LYS A 45 -26.17 -0.89 13.11
CA LYS A 45 -26.78 -1.36 11.87
C LYS A 45 -27.03 -0.26 10.85
N ARG A 46 -27.34 0.97 11.30
CA ARG A 46 -27.41 2.14 10.40
C ARG A 46 -26.05 2.50 9.83
N GLY A 47 -24.99 2.38 10.63
CA GLY A 47 -23.61 2.51 10.19
C GLY A 47 -23.25 1.50 9.10
N GLU A 48 -23.56 0.22 9.31
CA GLU A 48 -23.36 -0.84 8.32
C GLU A 48 -24.12 -0.55 7.01
N TYR A 49 -25.41 -0.22 7.11
CA TYR A 49 -26.21 0.14 5.94
C TYR A 49 -25.66 1.37 5.19
N ALA A 50 -25.15 2.37 5.91
CA ALA A 50 -24.51 3.52 5.29
C ALA A 50 -23.21 3.14 4.56
N LEU A 51 -22.47 2.16 5.08
CA LEU A 51 -21.21 1.68 4.54
C LEU A 51 -21.39 0.78 3.30
N GLU A 52 -22.49 0.04 3.22
CA GLU A 52 -22.88 -0.70 2.00
C GLU A 52 -23.03 0.23 0.78
N ASN A 53 -23.38 1.50 1.04
CA ASN A 53 -23.41 2.52 0.00
C ASN A 53 -22.03 3.16 -0.18
N GLU A 54 -21.29 2.71 -1.21
CA GLU A 54 -19.94 3.20 -1.52
C GLU A 54 -19.81 4.72 -1.64
N ARG A 55 -20.92 5.44 -1.86
CA ARG A 55 -20.92 6.90 -1.99
C ARG A 55 -20.91 7.64 -0.65
N LYS A 56 -21.05 6.95 0.49
CA LYS A 56 -21.30 7.59 1.80
C LYS A 56 -20.47 7.05 2.97
N PRO A 57 -19.15 6.79 2.83
CA PRO A 57 -18.34 6.28 3.94
C PRO A 57 -18.30 7.23 5.16
N LYS A 58 -18.44 8.54 4.94
CA LYS A 58 -18.51 9.54 6.03
C LYS A 58 -19.78 9.46 6.87
N ASP A 59 -20.89 9.00 6.29
CA ASP A 59 -22.13 8.84 7.06
C ASP A 59 -22.03 7.61 7.97
N ALA A 60 -21.33 6.55 7.53
CA ALA A 60 -21.04 5.37 8.36
C ALA A 60 -20.16 5.72 9.58
N VAL A 61 -19.10 6.53 9.38
CA VAL A 61 -18.26 7.06 10.46
C VAL A 61 -19.11 7.68 11.56
N HIS A 62 -20.08 8.54 11.19
CA HIS A 62 -20.94 9.22 12.16
C HIS A 62 -21.66 8.22 13.06
N TYR A 63 -22.35 7.23 12.49
CA TYR A 63 -23.08 6.23 13.29
C TYR A 63 -22.15 5.42 14.21
N PHE A 64 -21.01 4.95 13.70
CA PHE A 64 -20.09 4.17 14.53
C PHE A 64 -19.45 5.00 15.65
N SER A 65 -19.11 6.28 15.41
CA SER A 65 -18.65 7.19 16.46
C SER A 65 -19.72 7.47 17.51
N GLU A 66 -20.99 7.54 17.11
CA GLU A 66 -22.11 7.73 18.03
C GLU A 66 -22.36 6.50 18.91
N VAL A 67 -22.12 5.28 18.42
CA VAL A 67 -22.14 4.06 19.27
C VAL A 67 -21.09 4.16 20.37
N GLU A 68 -19.84 4.54 20.03
CA GLU A 68 -18.76 4.71 21.01
C GLU A 68 -19.09 5.82 22.02
N ARG A 69 -19.67 6.94 21.57
CA ARG A 69 -20.02 8.10 22.41
C ARG A 69 -21.15 7.79 23.39
N LEU A 70 -22.23 7.17 22.91
CA LEU A 70 -23.45 6.95 23.69
C LEU A 70 -23.39 5.67 24.52
N TYR A 71 -22.71 4.64 24.01
CA TYR A 71 -22.72 3.31 24.58
C TYR A 71 -21.29 2.73 24.76
N PRO A 72 -20.35 3.45 25.40
CA PRO A 72 -18.92 3.10 25.44
C PRO A 72 -18.60 1.74 26.06
N TYR A 73 -19.48 1.21 26.91
CA TYR A 73 -19.32 -0.08 27.58
C TYR A 73 -20.16 -1.21 26.97
N SER A 74 -20.82 -0.95 25.84
CA SER A 74 -21.59 -1.98 25.14
C SER A 74 -20.67 -2.89 24.31
N GLU A 75 -21.10 -4.13 24.09
CA GLU A 75 -20.44 -5.06 23.15
C GLU A 75 -20.33 -4.48 21.72
N TRP A 76 -21.20 -3.52 21.39
CA TRP A 76 -21.19 -2.82 20.10
C TRP A 76 -20.11 -1.75 20.00
N ALA A 77 -19.61 -1.20 21.12
CA ALA A 77 -18.59 -0.15 21.09
C ALA A 77 -17.29 -0.64 20.46
N LYS A 78 -16.84 -1.86 20.82
CA LYS A 78 -15.66 -2.49 20.23
C LYS A 78 -15.81 -2.69 18.71
N ARG A 79 -16.93 -3.28 18.29
CA ARG A 79 -17.25 -3.48 16.86
C ARG A 79 -17.36 -2.16 16.12
N ALA A 80 -17.98 -1.15 16.73
CA ALA A 80 -18.07 0.17 16.15
C ALA A 80 -16.69 0.81 15.98
N LEU A 81 -15.77 0.65 16.93
CA LEU A 81 -14.43 1.23 16.85
C LEU A 81 -13.60 0.69 15.67
N ILE A 82 -13.60 -0.62 15.42
CA ILE A 82 -12.92 -1.17 14.24
C ILE A 82 -13.60 -0.70 12.94
N MET A 83 -14.93 -0.63 12.93
CA MET A 83 -15.68 -0.13 11.78
C MET A 83 -15.50 1.37 11.55
N GLN A 84 -15.23 2.16 12.59
CA GLN A 84 -14.81 3.56 12.44
C GLN A 84 -13.48 3.64 11.70
N ALA A 85 -12.45 2.89 12.12
CA ALA A 85 -11.15 2.88 11.46
C ALA A 85 -11.28 2.53 9.97
N TYR A 86 -12.07 1.49 9.68
CA TYR A 86 -12.36 1.09 8.31
C TYR A 86 -13.10 2.17 7.50
N SER A 87 -14.13 2.77 8.09
CA SER A 87 -14.96 3.77 7.43
C SER A 87 -14.17 5.06 7.15
N TYR A 88 -13.32 5.49 8.09
CA TYR A 88 -12.38 6.60 7.90
C TYR A 88 -11.41 6.31 6.75
N HIS A 89 -10.84 5.11 6.72
CA HIS A 89 -9.94 4.70 5.65
C HIS A 89 -10.65 4.72 4.28
N ARG A 90 -11.86 4.13 4.18
CA ARG A 90 -12.69 4.21 2.98
C ARG A 90 -13.05 5.66 2.58
N ALA A 91 -13.22 6.54 3.56
CA ALA A 91 -13.46 7.97 3.33
C ALA A 91 -12.18 8.76 2.97
N ARG A 92 -11.03 8.10 2.87
CA ARG A 92 -9.69 8.69 2.67
C ARG A 92 -9.30 9.69 3.78
N GLN A 93 -9.87 9.51 4.97
CA GLN A 93 -9.53 10.23 6.19
C GLN A 93 -8.48 9.42 6.96
N TYR A 94 -7.29 9.34 6.39
CA TYR A 94 -6.28 8.39 6.82
C TYR A 94 -5.71 8.69 8.21
N GLU A 95 -5.63 9.94 8.64
CA GLU A 95 -5.16 10.28 9.99
C GLU A 95 -6.17 9.82 11.05
N GLU A 96 -7.45 10.07 10.81
CA GLU A 96 -8.54 9.62 11.68
C GLU A 96 -8.65 8.09 11.68
N ALA A 97 -8.42 7.44 10.54
CA ALA A 97 -8.33 5.98 10.44
C ALA A 97 -7.22 5.43 11.33
N ARG A 98 -6.02 6.04 11.27
CA ARG A 98 -4.89 5.66 12.13
C ARG A 98 -5.21 5.84 13.60
N GLY A 99 -5.80 6.97 13.96
CA GLY A 99 -6.22 7.25 15.33
C GLY A 99 -7.22 6.21 15.86
N ALA A 100 -8.23 5.83 15.07
CA ALA A 100 -9.21 4.83 15.46
C ALA A 100 -8.61 3.41 15.55
N ALA A 101 -7.77 3.03 14.57
CA ALA A 101 -7.07 1.75 14.58
C ALA A 101 -6.12 1.62 15.78
N GLN A 102 -5.35 2.66 16.09
CA GLN A 102 -4.46 2.67 17.25
C GLN A 102 -5.25 2.55 18.56
N ARG A 103 -6.37 3.28 18.72
CA ARG A 103 -7.24 3.12 19.89
C ARG A 103 -7.78 1.71 20.04
N PHE A 104 -8.09 1.02 18.94
CA PHE A 104 -8.52 -0.37 18.98
C PHE A 104 -7.39 -1.27 19.53
N LEU A 105 -6.18 -1.12 18.99
CA LEU A 105 -5.01 -1.89 19.42
C LEU A 105 -4.64 -1.64 20.89
N ASP A 106 -4.76 -0.41 21.36
CA ASP A 106 -4.44 -0.03 22.74
C ASP A 106 -5.46 -0.62 23.74
N ASN A 107 -6.75 -0.59 23.39
CA ASN A 107 -7.83 -1.03 24.28
C ASN A 107 -8.12 -2.54 24.18
N TYR A 108 -7.92 -3.14 23.00
CA TYR A 108 -8.31 -4.52 22.70
C TYR A 108 -7.19 -5.32 21.99
N PRO A 109 -5.95 -5.36 22.54
CA PRO A 109 -4.80 -5.97 21.85
C PRO A 109 -4.91 -7.49 21.62
N GLY A 110 -5.74 -8.20 22.39
CA GLY A 110 -5.93 -9.65 22.28
C GLY A 110 -7.18 -10.06 21.50
N ASP A 111 -7.88 -9.11 20.89
CA ASP A 111 -9.10 -9.37 20.14
C ASP A 111 -8.82 -9.97 18.76
N GLU A 112 -9.79 -10.69 18.19
CA GLU A 112 -9.67 -11.29 16.86
C GLU A 112 -9.47 -10.23 15.77
N ASP A 113 -10.04 -9.04 15.96
CA ASP A 113 -9.91 -7.92 15.02
C ASP A 113 -8.61 -7.11 15.20
N ALA A 114 -7.75 -7.45 16.17
CA ALA A 114 -6.49 -6.72 16.40
C ALA A 114 -5.56 -6.79 15.17
N ALA A 115 -5.52 -7.94 14.49
CA ALA A 115 -4.79 -8.10 13.24
C ALA A 115 -5.33 -7.18 12.14
N TYR A 116 -6.66 -7.02 12.07
CA TYR A 116 -7.30 -6.14 11.10
C TYR A 116 -7.06 -4.67 11.41
N ALA A 117 -7.11 -4.28 12.69
CA ALA A 117 -6.79 -2.92 13.14
C ALA A 117 -5.35 -2.53 12.78
N GLN A 118 -4.38 -3.40 13.07
CA GLN A 118 -2.97 -3.19 12.69
C GLN A 118 -2.81 -3.09 11.16
N TYR A 119 -3.56 -3.90 10.41
CA TYR A 119 -3.57 -3.83 8.96
C TYR A 119 -4.15 -2.50 8.44
N LEU A 120 -5.26 -2.01 8.99
CA LEU A 120 -5.82 -0.70 8.63
C LEU A 120 -4.87 0.46 8.96
N LEU A 121 -4.17 0.37 10.09
CA LEU A 121 -3.12 1.33 10.46
C LEU A 121 -2.03 1.36 9.38
N ALA A 122 -1.49 0.21 8.99
CA ALA A 122 -0.48 0.12 7.94
C ALA A 122 -1.01 0.56 6.57
N LEU A 123 -2.21 0.13 6.21
CA LEU A 123 -2.84 0.40 4.92
C LEU A 123 -3.12 1.90 4.74
N SER A 124 -3.45 2.61 5.81
CA SER A 124 -3.67 4.06 5.76
C SER A 124 -2.42 4.85 5.35
N TYR A 125 -1.21 4.38 5.70
CA TYR A 125 0.04 4.95 5.20
C TYR A 125 0.31 4.50 3.76
N TYR A 126 0.10 3.21 3.49
CA TYR A 126 0.36 2.60 2.19
C TYR A 126 -0.46 3.25 1.06
N ASP A 127 -1.75 3.51 1.29
CA ASP A 127 -2.64 4.14 0.29
C ASP A 127 -2.38 5.65 0.12
N GLN A 128 -1.42 6.20 0.85
CA GLN A 128 -0.89 7.57 0.67
C GLN A 128 0.52 7.59 0.07
N ILE A 129 1.07 6.43 -0.34
CA ILE A 129 2.34 6.40 -1.10
C ILE A 129 2.11 7.16 -2.41
N ASP A 130 2.94 8.18 -2.60
CA ASP A 130 2.90 9.09 -3.74
C ASP A 130 3.97 8.67 -4.78
N ASP A 131 4.05 9.41 -5.89
CA ASP A 131 5.01 9.14 -6.97
C ASP A 131 6.46 8.99 -6.45
N ILE A 132 7.24 8.11 -7.10
CA ILE A 132 8.67 7.80 -6.81
C ILE A 132 9.52 9.07 -6.56
N GLY A 133 9.28 10.13 -7.32
CA GLY A 133 10.04 11.39 -7.23
C GLY A 133 9.73 12.27 -6.00
N ARG A 134 8.71 11.94 -5.19
CA ARG A 134 8.27 12.74 -4.05
C ARG A 134 8.84 12.25 -2.72
N ASP A 135 8.44 12.91 -1.63
CA ASP A 135 8.83 12.52 -0.27
C ASP A 135 8.39 11.08 0.03
N GLN A 136 9.27 10.32 0.70
CA GLN A 136 9.05 8.89 0.96
C GLN A 136 8.80 8.59 2.44
N GLY A 137 8.55 9.61 3.27
CA GLY A 137 8.30 9.41 4.71
C GLY A 137 7.13 8.47 4.98
N LEU A 138 6.03 8.64 4.23
CA LEU A 138 4.85 7.76 4.30
C LEU A 138 5.17 6.33 3.84
N THR A 139 6.03 6.17 2.82
CA THR A 139 6.47 4.84 2.34
C THR A 139 7.21 4.08 3.44
N PHE A 140 8.11 4.74 4.18
CA PHE A 140 8.80 4.11 5.32
C PHE A 140 7.84 3.72 6.44
N GLN A 141 6.87 4.59 6.76
CA GLN A 141 5.85 4.29 7.77
C GLN A 141 4.95 3.12 7.35
N ALA A 142 4.58 3.06 6.07
CA ALA A 142 3.84 1.94 5.50
C ALA A 142 4.62 0.63 5.63
N LEU A 143 5.89 0.60 5.24
CA LEU A 143 6.75 -0.59 5.35
C LEU A 143 6.88 -1.06 6.80
N GLN A 144 7.06 -0.14 7.75
CA GLN A 144 7.11 -0.47 9.18
C GLN A 144 5.78 -1.07 9.66
N GLY A 145 4.65 -0.42 9.34
CA GLY A 145 3.33 -0.91 9.74
C GLY A 145 2.99 -2.27 9.12
N LEU A 146 3.32 -2.48 7.84
CA LEU A 146 3.10 -3.76 7.15
C LEU A 146 3.96 -4.86 7.75
N ARG A 147 5.22 -4.57 8.10
CA ARG A 147 6.10 -5.49 8.83
C ARG A 147 5.51 -5.88 10.18
N ASP A 148 4.98 -4.92 10.94
CA ASP A 148 4.31 -5.21 12.21
C ASP A 148 3.14 -6.19 12.03
N VAL A 149 2.34 -6.07 10.95
CA VAL A 149 1.28 -7.05 10.65
C VAL A 149 1.86 -8.44 10.39
N ILE A 150 2.90 -8.52 9.54
CA ILE A 150 3.53 -9.79 9.14
C ILE A 150 4.16 -10.50 10.33
N GLU A 151 4.89 -9.77 11.18
CA GLU A 151 5.62 -10.36 12.30
C GLU A 151 4.72 -10.71 13.48
N ARG A 152 3.68 -9.91 13.75
CA ARG A 152 2.80 -10.13 14.91
C ARG A 152 1.60 -11.02 14.61
N TYR A 153 1.11 -11.02 13.37
CA TYR A 153 -0.11 -11.76 12.97
C TYR A 153 0.12 -12.65 11.73
N PRO A 154 1.16 -13.50 11.70
CA PRO A 154 1.64 -14.19 10.49
C PRO A 154 0.60 -15.12 9.84
N ASP A 155 -0.28 -15.72 10.64
CA ASP A 155 -1.24 -16.73 10.17
C ASP A 155 -2.55 -16.13 9.61
N THR A 156 -2.65 -14.80 9.56
CA THR A 156 -3.86 -14.09 9.11
C THR A 156 -3.87 -13.83 7.60
N GLU A 157 -5.05 -13.60 7.02
CA GLU A 157 -5.14 -13.13 5.63
C GLU A 157 -4.51 -11.75 5.43
N TYR A 158 -4.51 -10.92 6.48
CA TYR A 158 -3.91 -9.59 6.46
C TYR A 158 -2.38 -9.65 6.37
N ALA A 159 -1.73 -10.63 6.98
CA ALA A 159 -0.29 -10.84 6.79
C ALA A 159 0.03 -11.16 5.34
N ARG A 160 -0.71 -12.08 4.69
CA ARG A 160 -0.52 -12.39 3.26
C ARG A 160 -0.70 -11.16 2.37
N SER A 161 -1.74 -10.35 2.63
CA SER A 161 -1.95 -9.09 1.91
C SER A 161 -0.83 -8.09 2.17
N SER A 162 -0.30 -8.07 3.40
CA SER A 162 0.76 -7.15 3.82
C SER A 162 2.10 -7.49 3.20
N VAL A 163 2.44 -8.77 3.01
CA VAL A 163 3.66 -9.18 2.29
C VAL A 163 3.67 -8.60 0.89
N LEU A 164 2.58 -8.77 0.13
CA LEU A 164 2.50 -8.26 -1.24
C LEU A 164 2.62 -6.73 -1.32
N LYS A 165 1.99 -6.02 -0.38
CA LYS A 165 2.09 -4.55 -0.27
C LYS A 165 3.47 -4.10 0.17
N PHE A 166 4.09 -4.84 1.08
CA PHE A 166 5.45 -4.57 1.55
C PHE A 166 6.41 -4.68 0.38
N ASP A 167 6.34 -5.76 -0.39
CA ASP A 167 7.19 -5.98 -1.56
C ASP A 167 7.03 -4.86 -2.59
N LEU A 168 5.80 -4.41 -2.87
CA LEU A 168 5.57 -3.31 -3.81
C LEU A 168 6.14 -1.97 -3.29
N ALA A 169 5.89 -1.64 -2.02
CA ALA A 169 6.41 -0.41 -1.42
C ALA A 169 7.94 -0.43 -1.29
N PHE A 170 8.52 -1.61 -1.09
CA PHE A 170 9.97 -1.81 -1.01
C PHE A 170 10.62 -1.68 -2.39
N ASP A 171 10.01 -2.26 -3.43
CA ASP A 171 10.41 -2.09 -4.82
C ASP A 171 10.31 -0.61 -5.25
N HIS A 172 9.29 0.11 -4.79
CA HIS A 172 9.13 1.55 -5.03
C HIS A 172 10.30 2.39 -4.48
N LEU A 173 10.81 2.07 -3.29
CA LEU A 173 11.99 2.75 -2.74
C LEU A 173 13.25 2.45 -3.57
N ALA A 174 13.44 1.20 -3.98
CA ALA A 174 14.54 0.84 -4.87
C ALA A 174 14.45 1.54 -6.24
N ALA A 175 13.22 1.69 -6.78
CA ALA A 175 12.96 2.37 -8.02
C ALA A 175 13.45 3.83 -7.99
N LYS A 176 13.28 4.51 -6.84
CA LYS A 176 13.76 5.88 -6.62
C LYS A 176 15.27 5.98 -6.75
N GLU A 177 16.00 5.10 -6.07
CA GLU A 177 17.46 5.07 -6.14
C GLU A 177 17.94 4.74 -7.57
N MET A 178 17.25 3.83 -8.26
CA MET A 178 17.52 3.53 -9.65
C MET A 178 17.28 4.72 -10.59
N GLU A 179 16.20 5.48 -10.40
CA GLU A 179 15.92 6.67 -11.22
C GLU A 179 17.01 7.73 -11.08
N ILE A 180 17.41 8.03 -9.84
CA ILE A 180 18.49 8.97 -9.55
C ILE A 180 19.83 8.45 -10.10
N GLY A 181 20.11 7.16 -9.92
CA GLY A 181 21.32 6.51 -10.44
C GLY A 181 21.40 6.59 -11.98
N ARG A 182 20.31 6.26 -12.68
CA ARG A 182 20.21 6.38 -14.15
C ARG A 182 20.42 7.83 -14.61
N TYR A 183 19.85 8.80 -13.90
CA TYR A 183 20.03 10.22 -14.20
C TYR A 183 21.51 10.63 -14.14
N TYR A 184 22.23 10.24 -13.08
CA TYR A 184 23.66 10.52 -12.95
C TYR A 184 24.51 9.79 -13.99
N LEU A 185 24.21 8.51 -14.23
CA LEU A 185 24.94 7.69 -15.19
C LEU A 185 24.85 8.28 -16.62
N LYS A 186 23.64 8.68 -17.04
CA LYS A 186 23.41 9.30 -18.36
C LYS A 186 24.22 10.59 -18.56
N ARG A 187 24.57 11.29 -17.48
CA ARG A 187 25.37 12.53 -17.50
C ARG A 187 26.87 12.30 -17.28
N GLY A 188 27.32 11.05 -17.17
CA GLY A 188 28.72 10.71 -16.92
C GLY A 188 29.17 10.96 -15.48
N HIS A 189 28.24 11.18 -14.54
CA HIS A 189 28.57 11.32 -13.11
C HIS A 189 28.67 9.93 -12.45
N TYR A 190 29.68 9.16 -12.86
CA TYR A 190 29.80 7.73 -12.51
C TYR A 190 29.85 7.47 -11.01
N THR A 191 30.62 8.23 -10.24
CA THR A 191 30.72 8.05 -8.77
C THR A 191 29.38 8.26 -8.07
N ALA A 192 28.62 9.29 -8.49
CA ALA A 192 27.29 9.55 -7.94
C ALA A 192 26.30 8.43 -8.31
N ALA A 193 26.37 7.94 -9.56
CA ALA A 193 25.55 6.82 -10.00
C ALA A 193 25.87 5.53 -9.23
N ILE A 194 27.16 5.23 -9.04
CA ILE A 194 27.63 4.07 -8.26
C ILE A 194 27.07 4.11 -6.84
N ASN A 195 27.11 5.26 -6.17
CA ASN A 195 26.57 5.37 -4.81
C ASN A 195 25.07 5.05 -4.76
N ARG A 196 24.31 5.42 -5.78
CA ARG A 196 22.87 5.13 -5.86
C ARG A 196 22.59 3.65 -6.15
N PHE A 197 23.28 3.06 -7.12
CA PHE A 197 23.12 1.63 -7.41
C PHE A 197 23.62 0.73 -6.27
N ARG A 198 24.64 1.18 -5.53
CA ARG A 198 25.12 0.50 -4.33
C ARG A 198 24.03 0.38 -3.29
N VAL A 199 23.27 1.45 -3.01
CA VAL A 199 22.14 1.41 -2.07
C VAL A 199 21.15 0.31 -2.47
N VAL A 200 20.82 0.18 -3.76
CA VAL A 200 19.92 -0.90 -4.23
C VAL A 200 20.49 -2.30 -3.96
N VAL A 201 21.80 -2.49 -4.10
CA VAL A 201 22.47 -3.78 -3.88
C VAL A 201 22.69 -4.10 -2.39
N GLU A 202 22.84 -3.09 -1.54
CA GLU A 202 23.09 -3.27 -0.09
C GLU A 202 21.82 -3.25 0.76
N GLU A 203 20.77 -2.55 0.32
CA GLU A 203 19.57 -2.33 1.13
C GLU A 203 18.30 -2.94 0.52
N PHE A 204 18.26 -3.16 -0.81
CA PHE A 204 17.06 -3.56 -1.53
C PHE A 204 17.25 -4.86 -2.33
N GLN A 205 17.99 -5.83 -1.77
CA GLN A 205 18.47 -7.02 -2.49
C GLN A 205 17.35 -7.84 -3.15
N THR A 206 16.18 -7.92 -2.51
CA THR A 206 15.05 -8.74 -2.95
C THR A 206 14.17 -8.09 -4.01
N THR A 207 14.47 -6.83 -4.38
CA THR A 207 13.65 -6.07 -5.33
C THR A 207 13.95 -6.45 -6.77
N THR A 208 13.03 -6.10 -7.67
CA THR A 208 13.20 -6.34 -9.12
C THR A 208 14.31 -5.48 -9.73
N HIS A 209 14.78 -4.47 -9.00
CA HIS A 209 15.79 -3.51 -9.43
C HIS A 209 17.24 -3.95 -9.19
N THR A 210 17.49 -4.90 -8.28
CA THR A 210 18.85 -5.35 -7.95
C THR A 210 19.65 -5.86 -9.16
N PRO A 211 19.07 -6.63 -10.10
CA PRO A 211 19.80 -7.07 -11.29
C PRO A 211 20.22 -5.92 -12.21
N GLU A 212 19.34 -4.91 -12.40
CA GLU A 212 19.68 -3.72 -13.17
C GLU A 212 20.80 -2.93 -12.44
N ALA A 213 20.68 -2.74 -11.12
CA ALA A 213 21.68 -2.02 -10.34
C ALA A 213 23.08 -2.63 -10.48
N LEU A 214 23.21 -3.96 -10.42
CA LEU A 214 24.49 -4.66 -10.61
C LEU A 214 25.06 -4.50 -12.03
N MET A 215 24.20 -4.54 -13.05
CA MET A 215 24.60 -4.28 -14.44
C MET A 215 25.08 -2.83 -14.60
N ARG A 216 24.37 -1.86 -14.02
CA ARG A 216 24.75 -0.45 -14.07
C ARG A 216 26.01 -0.14 -13.25
N LEU A 217 26.24 -0.85 -12.15
CA LEU A 217 27.52 -0.82 -11.43
C LEU A 217 28.65 -1.33 -12.33
N THR A 218 28.44 -2.45 -13.04
CA THR A 218 29.41 -2.97 -14.00
C THR A 218 29.75 -1.92 -15.05
N GLU A 219 28.75 -1.30 -15.66
CA GLU A 219 28.91 -0.23 -16.66
C GLU A 219 29.70 0.97 -16.10
N ALA A 220 29.31 1.47 -14.91
CA ALA A 220 29.91 2.64 -14.30
C ALA A 220 31.37 2.39 -13.85
N TYR A 221 31.66 1.23 -13.29
CA TYR A 221 33.03 0.85 -12.90
C TYR A 221 33.93 0.69 -14.14
N LEU A 222 33.44 0.09 -15.21
CA LEU A 222 34.16 0.01 -16.49
C LEU A 222 34.45 1.38 -17.09
N ALA A 223 33.54 2.34 -16.95
CA ALA A 223 33.75 3.71 -17.41
C ALA A 223 34.86 4.44 -16.62
N LEU A 224 35.05 4.11 -15.34
CA LEU A 224 36.11 4.64 -14.49
C LEU A 224 37.43 3.87 -14.59
N GLY A 225 37.47 2.75 -15.32
CA GLY A 225 38.65 1.87 -15.39
C GLY A 225 38.85 0.97 -14.16
N LEU A 226 37.85 0.89 -13.28
CA LEU A 226 37.84 0.08 -12.06
C LEU A 226 37.42 -1.36 -12.41
N THR A 227 38.34 -2.09 -13.04
CA THR A 227 38.01 -3.39 -13.66
C THR A 227 37.73 -4.51 -12.66
N ASP A 228 38.30 -4.46 -11.45
CA ASP A 228 38.08 -5.50 -10.44
C ASP A 228 36.67 -5.41 -9.85
N GLU A 229 36.20 -4.20 -9.55
CA GLU A 229 34.83 -3.94 -9.11
C GLU A 229 33.82 -4.29 -10.19
N ALA A 230 34.09 -3.93 -11.45
CA ALA A 230 33.22 -4.28 -12.56
C ALA A 230 33.06 -5.80 -12.71
N GLN A 231 34.16 -6.56 -12.66
CA GLN A 231 34.14 -8.02 -12.76
C GLN A 231 33.39 -8.65 -11.57
N THR A 232 33.56 -8.11 -10.36
CA THR A 232 32.88 -8.59 -9.16
C THR A 232 31.37 -8.30 -9.20
N ALA A 233 30.95 -7.11 -9.65
CA ALA A 233 29.54 -6.78 -9.85
C ALA A 233 28.88 -7.74 -10.86
N GLY A 234 29.55 -8.00 -11.98
CA GLY A 234 29.12 -8.99 -12.96
C GLY A 234 29.07 -10.41 -12.41
N ALA A 235 30.01 -10.79 -11.52
CA ALA A 235 30.03 -12.10 -10.87
C ALA A 235 28.83 -12.30 -9.93
N ILE A 236 28.48 -11.28 -9.13
CA ILE A 236 27.28 -11.31 -8.28
C ILE A 236 26.02 -11.47 -9.14
N LEU A 237 25.91 -10.68 -10.21
CA LEU A 237 24.79 -10.75 -11.14
C LEU A 237 24.67 -12.14 -11.79
N GLY A 238 25.79 -12.70 -12.24
CA GLY A 238 25.86 -14.03 -12.84
C GLY A 238 25.68 -15.19 -11.87
N HIS A 239 25.74 -14.97 -10.56
CA HIS A 239 25.45 -16.01 -9.58
C HIS A 239 23.93 -16.11 -9.32
N ASN A 240 23.29 -14.97 -9.04
CA ASN A 240 21.89 -14.95 -8.57
C ASN A 240 20.87 -14.68 -9.68
N PHE A 241 21.27 -14.06 -10.79
CA PHE A 241 20.33 -13.50 -11.77
C PHE A 241 20.67 -13.87 -13.22
N ARG A 242 21.16 -15.09 -13.47
CA ARG A 242 21.54 -15.55 -14.83
C ARG A 242 20.43 -15.47 -15.88
N SER A 243 19.18 -15.58 -15.46
CA SER A 243 18.00 -15.48 -16.33
C SER A 243 17.60 -14.04 -16.64
N SER A 244 18.17 -13.06 -15.95
CA SER A 244 17.86 -11.66 -16.15
C SER A 244 18.42 -11.14 -17.48
N PRO A 245 17.70 -10.28 -18.21
CA PRO A 245 18.26 -9.62 -19.40
C PRO A 245 19.53 -8.83 -19.08
N PHE A 246 19.63 -8.26 -17.87
CA PHE A 246 20.78 -7.47 -17.43
C PHE A 246 22.07 -8.29 -17.32
N TYR A 247 21.97 -9.60 -17.09
CA TYR A 247 23.14 -10.48 -17.06
C TYR A 247 23.82 -10.55 -18.43
N GLN A 248 23.04 -10.67 -19.50
CA GLN A 248 23.58 -10.78 -20.86
C GLN A 248 24.32 -9.49 -21.25
N ASP A 249 23.75 -8.33 -20.92
CA ASP A 249 24.37 -7.02 -21.19
C ASP A 249 25.69 -6.84 -20.42
N ALA A 250 25.69 -7.12 -19.11
CA ALA A 250 26.89 -7.02 -18.28
C ALA A 250 28.00 -7.97 -18.79
N TYR A 251 27.63 -9.22 -19.14
CA TYR A 251 28.57 -10.19 -19.68
C TYR A 251 29.18 -9.72 -21.01
N ALA A 252 28.36 -9.18 -21.92
CA ALA A 252 28.84 -8.63 -23.19
C ALA A 252 29.81 -7.46 -23.00
N GLN A 253 29.50 -6.55 -22.07
CA GLN A 253 30.38 -5.41 -21.75
C GLN A 253 31.75 -5.84 -21.20
N LEU A 254 31.78 -6.82 -20.29
CA LEU A 254 33.02 -7.34 -19.72
C LEU A 254 33.86 -8.07 -20.79
N ARG A 255 33.24 -9.00 -21.53
CA ARG A 255 33.95 -9.78 -22.56
C ARG A 255 34.44 -8.91 -23.72
N GLY A 256 33.70 -7.88 -24.09
CA GLY A 256 34.12 -6.90 -25.10
C GLY A 256 35.43 -6.17 -24.75
N ARG A 257 35.84 -6.20 -23.47
CA ARG A 257 37.11 -5.64 -22.98
C ARG A 257 38.12 -6.72 -22.55
N GLY A 258 37.88 -7.99 -22.87
CA GLY A 258 38.73 -9.10 -22.47
C GLY A 258 38.68 -9.44 -20.97
N LEU A 259 37.63 -9.00 -20.27
CA LEU A 259 37.43 -9.23 -18.84
C LEU A 259 36.44 -10.37 -18.58
N GLU A 260 36.45 -10.93 -17.37
CA GLU A 260 35.60 -12.05 -16.98
C GLU A 260 34.83 -11.74 -15.68
N ALA A 261 33.56 -12.14 -15.61
CA ALA A 261 32.70 -11.95 -14.44
C ALA A 261 33.14 -12.84 -13.26
N THR A 262 34.27 -12.49 -12.66
CA THR A 262 34.92 -13.19 -11.55
C THR A 262 35.16 -12.20 -10.41
N ALA A 263 34.96 -12.65 -9.17
CA ALA A 263 35.23 -11.80 -8.02
C ALA A 263 36.72 -11.50 -7.89
N LYS A 264 37.06 -10.21 -7.81
CA LYS A 264 38.43 -9.68 -7.76
C LYS A 264 38.52 -8.49 -6.81
N GLY A 265 39.74 -8.21 -6.35
CA GLY A 265 40.02 -7.09 -5.44
C GLY A 265 39.51 -7.31 -4.02
N ASP A 266 39.46 -6.23 -3.24
CA ASP A 266 38.98 -6.21 -1.85
C ASP A 266 38.03 -5.02 -1.63
N SER A 267 36.93 -5.02 -2.37
CA SER A 267 35.90 -3.97 -2.30
C SER A 267 34.66 -4.44 -1.53
N TRP A 268 33.73 -3.52 -1.28
CA TRP A 268 32.42 -3.84 -0.70
C TRP A 268 31.66 -4.91 -1.50
N LEU A 269 31.82 -4.93 -2.84
CA LEU A 269 31.26 -5.97 -3.71
C LEU A 269 31.83 -7.35 -3.39
N THR A 270 33.10 -7.44 -2.98
CA THR A 270 33.72 -8.72 -2.60
C THR A 270 33.12 -9.24 -1.28
N GLN A 271 32.71 -8.34 -0.39
CA GLN A 271 31.96 -8.72 0.82
C GLN A 271 30.58 -9.23 0.47
N VAL A 272 29.86 -8.54 -0.41
CA VAL A 272 28.56 -8.99 -0.95
C VAL A 272 28.70 -10.35 -1.64
N TYR A 273 29.70 -10.52 -2.51
CA TYR A 273 29.94 -11.79 -3.19
C TYR A 273 30.22 -12.94 -2.22
N ARG A 274 30.96 -12.69 -1.13
CA ARG A 274 31.15 -13.70 -0.08
C ARG A 274 29.84 -14.10 0.61
N GLN A 275 28.91 -13.16 0.79
CA GLN A 275 27.58 -13.48 1.32
C GLN A 275 26.74 -14.26 0.30
N VAL A 276 26.81 -13.89 -0.98
CA VAL A 276 26.14 -14.58 -2.10
C VAL A 276 26.50 -16.06 -2.15
N ILE A 277 27.80 -16.39 -2.17
CA ILE A 277 28.25 -17.79 -2.24
C ILE A 277 27.91 -18.60 -0.98
N GLN A 278 27.66 -17.92 0.14
CA GLN A 278 27.24 -18.54 1.40
C GLN A 278 25.72 -18.67 1.52
N GLY A 279 24.93 -18.17 0.55
CA GLY A 279 23.48 -18.12 0.65
C GLY A 279 22.97 -17.21 1.77
N LYS A 280 23.77 -16.20 2.15
CA LYS A 280 23.42 -15.20 3.18
C LYS A 280 22.98 -13.86 2.60
N TRP A 281 23.05 -13.73 1.29
CA TRP A 281 22.62 -12.55 0.54
C TRP A 281 21.40 -12.94 -0.27
N LEU A 282 20.26 -12.32 0.07
CA LEU A 282 18.88 -12.78 -0.17
C LEU A 282 18.42 -13.83 0.86
#